data_AF-A0A535FEF8-F1
#
_entry.id   AF-A0A535FEF8-F1
#
_cell.length_a   1.000
_cell.length_b   1.000
_cell.length_c   1.000
_cell.angle_alpha   90.00
_cell.angle_beta   90.00
_cell.angle_gamma   90.00
#
_symmetry.space_group_name_H-M   'P 1'
#
loop_
_entity.id
_entity.type
_entity.pdbx_description
1 polymer ?
#
loop_
_entity_poly.entity_id
_entity_poly.type
_entity_poly.pdbx_seq_one_letter_code
_entity_poly.pdbx_strand_id
1 'polypeptide(L)'
;GCGSTLKEYDHLLADDPAYADRASAFSQKVRDISEFLASIPLNRTMGEVPYTVAYHDACHLAHGQKIKLQPRQLLHMIPGLTLIDLKESDWCCGSAGVYNITNQEMAQQLLERKIEHIAATGASIVATGNPGCMMQIAMGARQRGLEMSVVHPIQLLDQAYLAAELYSPPAQDVSVQQKRQRALLISIVLALLVGTLLLGRQRRGRTKSLALKRKK
;
A
#
# COMPACT_ATOMS: atom_id res chain seq x y z
N GLY A 1 -2.95 12.19 -3.59
CA GLY A 1 -4.10 12.89 -2.97
C GLY A 1 -3.72 14.30 -2.64
N CYS A 2 -2.97 14.48 -1.54
CA CYS A 2 -2.53 15.78 -1.04
C CYS A 2 -1.91 16.67 -2.13
N GLY A 3 -0.96 16.15 -2.91
CA GLY A 3 -0.30 16.92 -3.98
C GLY A 3 -1.25 17.50 -5.04
N SER A 4 -2.38 16.85 -5.34
CA SER A 4 -3.36 17.38 -6.31
C SER A 4 -4.03 18.64 -5.75
N THR A 5 -4.57 18.54 -4.53
CA THR A 5 -5.22 19.66 -3.86
C THR A 5 -4.26 20.83 -3.61
N LEU A 6 -3.02 20.54 -3.20
CA LEU A 6 -2.01 21.58 -2.96
C LEU A 6 -1.62 22.33 -4.25
N LYS A 7 -1.64 21.65 -5.41
CA LYS A 7 -1.42 22.28 -6.71
C LYS A 7 -2.57 23.16 -7.18
N GLU A 8 -3.78 22.93 -6.67
CA GLU A 8 -4.99 23.69 -7.03
C GLU A 8 -5.23 24.90 -6.11
N TYR A 9 -4.38 25.14 -5.10
CA TYR A 9 -4.57 26.26 -4.16
C TYR A 9 -4.58 27.63 -4.85
N ASP A 10 -3.81 27.81 -5.91
CA ASP A 10 -3.84 29.02 -6.73
C ASP A 10 -5.23 29.33 -7.28
N HIS A 11 -5.94 28.30 -7.75
CA HIS A 11 -7.32 28.41 -8.24
C HIS A 11 -8.33 28.53 -7.09
N LEU A 12 -8.21 27.69 -6.07
CA LEU A 12 -9.17 27.63 -4.95
C LEU A 12 -9.16 28.89 -4.08
N LEU A 13 -8.04 29.62 -4.04
CA LEU A 13 -7.85 30.83 -3.23
C LEU A 13 -7.69 32.09 -4.08
N ALA A 14 -8.02 32.03 -5.38
CA ALA A 14 -7.85 33.14 -6.31
C ALA A 14 -8.60 34.42 -5.88
N ASP A 15 -9.77 34.25 -5.27
CA ASP A 15 -10.64 35.36 -4.84
C ASP A 15 -10.37 35.83 -3.40
N ASP A 16 -9.40 35.24 -2.70
CA ASP A 16 -9.04 35.64 -1.34
C ASP A 16 -7.87 36.67 -1.38
N PRO A 17 -8.12 37.96 -1.11
CA PRO A 17 -7.08 38.99 -1.21
C PRO A 17 -5.93 38.80 -0.21
N ALA A 18 -6.12 38.05 0.87
CA ALA A 18 -5.06 37.76 1.83
C ALA A 18 -4.19 36.57 1.42
N TYR A 19 -4.67 35.72 0.50
CA TYR A 19 -4.03 34.45 0.16
C TYR A 19 -3.71 34.24 -1.32
N ALA A 20 -4.33 34.95 -2.27
CA ALA A 20 -4.18 34.71 -3.71
C ALA A 20 -2.70 34.63 -4.15
N ASP A 21 -1.90 35.66 -3.86
CA ASP A 21 -0.48 35.69 -4.25
C ASP A 21 0.35 34.60 -3.57
N ARG A 22 0.04 34.32 -2.29
CA ARG A 22 0.73 33.29 -1.50
C ARG A 22 0.41 31.89 -2.02
N ALA A 23 -0.85 31.65 -2.38
CA ALA A 23 -1.33 30.40 -2.94
C ALA A 23 -0.69 30.14 -4.30
N SER A 24 -0.69 31.14 -5.19
CA SER A 24 0.00 31.06 -6.49
C SER A 24 1.48 30.73 -6.33
N ALA A 25 2.20 31.48 -5.49
CA ALA A 25 3.63 31.24 -5.24
C ALA A 25 3.92 29.88 -4.57
N PHE A 26 2.97 29.36 -3.78
CA PHE A 26 3.08 28.04 -3.15
C PHE A 26 2.83 26.92 -4.16
N SER A 27 1.72 26.97 -4.90
CA SER A 27 1.33 25.93 -5.86
C SER A 27 2.39 25.71 -6.94
N GLN A 28 3.10 26.76 -7.38
CA GLN A 28 4.23 26.66 -8.31
C GLN A 28 5.41 25.83 -7.78
N LYS A 29 5.55 25.68 -6.46
CA LYS A 29 6.61 24.89 -5.81
C LYS A 29 6.17 23.45 -5.53
N VAL A 30 4.87 23.16 -5.60
CA VAL A 30 4.34 21.84 -5.27
C VAL A 30 4.63 20.90 -6.42
N ARG A 31 5.44 19.87 -6.15
CA ARG A 31 5.73 18.82 -7.11
C ARG A 31 5.53 17.43 -6.52
N ASP A 32 5.00 16.52 -7.32
CA ASP A 32 5.04 15.08 -7.03
C ASP A 32 6.49 14.59 -7.09
N ILE A 33 6.82 13.59 -6.29
CA ILE A 33 8.18 13.05 -6.29
C ILE A 33 8.53 12.41 -7.64
N SER A 34 7.57 11.77 -8.31
CA SER A 34 7.82 11.09 -9.59
C SER A 34 8.09 12.09 -10.70
N GLU A 35 7.35 13.19 -10.77
CA GLU A 35 7.62 14.25 -11.77
C GLU A 35 8.90 15.02 -11.46
N PHE A 36 9.26 15.17 -10.18
CA PHE A 36 10.52 15.79 -9.79
C PHE A 36 11.70 14.93 -10.23
N LEU A 37 11.73 13.66 -9.83
CA LEU A 37 12.82 12.74 -10.13
C LEU A 37 12.96 12.49 -11.64
N ALA A 38 11.86 12.44 -12.39
CA ALA A 38 11.90 12.29 -13.84
C ALA A 38 12.45 13.54 -14.57
N SER A 39 12.48 14.70 -13.91
CA SER A 39 12.95 15.96 -14.50
C SER A 39 14.42 16.27 -14.28
N ILE A 40 15.12 15.48 -13.46
CA ILE A 40 16.52 15.70 -13.11
C ILE A 40 17.40 14.58 -13.68
N PRO A 41 18.72 14.79 -13.86
CA PRO A 41 19.65 13.72 -14.19
C PRO A 41 19.80 12.77 -13.00
N LEU A 42 18.95 11.76 -12.93
CA LEU A 42 18.95 10.75 -11.87
C LEU A 42 20.17 9.83 -12.00
N ASN A 43 20.78 9.46 -10.87
CA ASN A 43 21.88 8.47 -10.84
C ASN A 43 21.36 7.11 -11.35
N ARG A 44 22.04 6.53 -12.34
CA ARG A 44 21.65 5.25 -12.94
C ARG A 44 22.48 4.06 -12.46
N THR A 45 23.42 4.26 -11.54
CA THR A 45 24.19 3.19 -10.89
C THR A 45 23.30 2.44 -9.88
N MET A 46 22.27 1.78 -10.39
CA MET A 46 21.28 1.02 -9.63
C MET A 46 21.66 -0.47 -9.67
N GLY A 47 21.35 -1.19 -8.59
CA GLY A 47 21.43 -2.65 -8.52
C GLY A 47 20.15 -3.28 -9.04
N GLU A 48 20.19 -4.61 -9.22
CA GLU A 48 19.04 -5.34 -9.75
C GLU A 48 17.91 -5.49 -8.72
N VAL A 49 16.68 -5.31 -9.20
CA VAL A 49 15.43 -5.57 -8.47
C VAL A 49 14.58 -6.49 -9.34
N PRO A 50 14.79 -7.82 -9.28
CA PRO A 50 14.22 -8.79 -10.22
C PRO A 50 12.75 -9.14 -9.89
N TYR A 51 11.88 -8.14 -9.89
CA TYR A 51 10.45 -8.30 -9.64
C TYR A 51 9.61 -7.97 -10.87
N THR A 52 8.51 -8.71 -11.02
CA THR A 52 7.42 -8.35 -11.93
C THR A 52 6.44 -7.44 -11.20
N VAL A 53 6.27 -6.23 -11.71
CA VAL A 53 5.50 -5.16 -11.06
C VAL A 53 4.35 -4.72 -11.95
N ALA A 54 3.14 -4.71 -11.42
CA ALA A 54 2.00 -4.03 -12.02
C ALA A 54 1.90 -2.60 -11.45
N TYR A 55 1.67 -1.59 -12.28
CA TYR A 55 1.53 -0.21 -11.81
C TYR A 55 0.06 0.24 -11.82
N HIS A 56 -0.44 0.65 -10.65
CA HIS A 56 -1.75 1.30 -10.51
C HIS A 56 -1.57 2.82 -10.54
N ASP A 57 -2.14 3.43 -11.59
CA ASP A 57 -2.25 4.88 -11.72
C ASP A 57 -3.24 5.41 -10.68
N ALA A 58 -2.73 6.04 -9.63
CA ALA A 58 -3.60 6.71 -8.68
C ALA A 58 -4.38 7.83 -9.38
N CYS A 59 -5.72 7.80 -9.29
CA CYS A 59 -6.61 8.69 -10.05
C CYS A 59 -6.30 10.18 -9.90
N HIS A 60 -5.96 10.66 -8.70
CA HIS A 60 -5.58 12.07 -8.49
C HIS A 60 -4.20 12.44 -9.09
N LEU A 61 -3.29 11.48 -9.25
CA LEU A 61 -2.04 11.69 -9.99
C LEU A 61 -2.33 11.73 -11.50
N ALA A 62 -3.04 10.72 -11.99
CA ALA A 62 -3.34 10.52 -13.41
C ALA A 62 -4.27 11.58 -14.00
N HIS A 63 -5.38 11.89 -13.33
CA HIS A 63 -6.42 12.78 -13.84
C HIS A 63 -6.30 14.20 -13.29
N GLY A 64 -5.98 14.35 -12.01
CA GLY A 64 -5.79 15.66 -11.38
C GLY A 64 -4.48 16.30 -11.82
N GLN A 65 -3.36 15.66 -11.52
CA GLN A 65 -2.03 16.22 -11.79
C GLN A 65 -1.48 15.93 -13.19
N LYS A 66 -2.14 15.07 -13.98
CA LYS A 66 -1.68 14.61 -15.31
C LYS A 66 -0.32 13.88 -15.29
N ILE A 67 0.01 13.27 -14.16
CA ILE A 67 1.25 12.49 -13.95
C ILE A 67 0.93 11.01 -14.18
N LYS A 68 1.28 10.53 -15.38
CA LYS A 68 1.08 9.12 -15.79
C LYS A 68 2.37 8.44 -16.24
N LEU A 69 3.20 9.16 -16.99
CA LEU A 69 4.40 8.59 -17.62
C LEU A 69 5.60 8.55 -16.66
N GLN A 70 5.73 9.55 -15.80
CA GLN A 70 6.90 9.77 -14.95
C GLN A 70 7.16 8.61 -13.98
N PRO A 71 6.15 8.06 -13.26
CA PRO A 71 6.37 6.89 -12.42
C PRO A 71 6.86 5.67 -13.23
N ARG A 72 6.31 5.46 -14.44
CA ARG A 72 6.74 4.36 -15.32
C ARG A 72 8.16 4.57 -15.82
N GLN A 73 8.53 5.78 -16.23
CA GLN A 73 9.88 6.10 -16.67
C GLN A 73 10.90 5.76 -15.58
N LEU A 74 10.60 6.11 -14.33
CA LEU A 74 11.46 5.78 -13.18
C LEU A 74 11.55 4.27 -12.95
N LEU A 75 10.43 3.55 -13.01
CA LEU A 75 10.43 2.10 -12.81
C LEU A 75 11.20 1.35 -13.90
N HIS A 76 11.10 1.78 -15.17
CA HIS A 76 11.87 1.19 -16.27
C HIS A 76 13.38 1.43 -16.18
N MET A 77 13.83 2.38 -15.35
CA MET A 77 15.27 2.60 -15.13
C MET A 77 15.88 1.56 -14.18
N ILE A 78 15.07 0.83 -13.41
CA ILE A 78 15.55 -0.14 -12.42
C ILE A 78 15.96 -1.44 -13.13
N PRO A 79 17.24 -1.86 -13.03
CA PRO A 79 17.70 -3.11 -13.62
C PRO A 79 16.93 -4.32 -13.08
N GLY A 80 16.59 -5.27 -13.95
CA GLY A 80 15.87 -6.51 -13.59
C GLY A 80 14.37 -6.35 -13.33
N LEU A 81 13.85 -5.13 -13.17
CA LEU A 81 12.43 -4.89 -12.94
C LEU A 81 11.64 -5.07 -14.23
N THR A 82 10.62 -5.93 -14.20
CA THR A 82 9.68 -6.11 -15.32
C THR A 82 8.37 -5.40 -15.01
N LEU A 83 8.07 -4.33 -15.76
CA LEU A 83 6.79 -3.63 -15.62
C LEU A 83 5.75 -4.29 -16.54
N ILE A 84 4.59 -4.62 -15.99
CA ILE A 84 3.47 -5.20 -16.74
C ILE A 84 2.23 -4.32 -16.69
N ASP A 85 1.44 -4.39 -17.75
CA ASP A 85 0.22 -3.61 -17.87
C ASP A 85 -0.86 -4.11 -16.90
N LEU A 86 -1.48 -3.15 -16.22
CA LEU A 86 -2.65 -3.39 -15.39
C LEU A 86 -3.89 -2.90 -16.14
N LYS A 87 -4.83 -3.82 -16.41
CA LYS A 87 -6.10 -3.45 -17.00
C LYS A 87 -6.81 -2.41 -16.12
N GLU A 88 -7.29 -1.35 -16.78
CA GLU A 88 -7.92 -0.20 -16.12
C GLU A 88 -7.04 0.40 -15.02
N SER A 89 -5.74 0.54 -15.31
CA SER A 89 -4.75 0.99 -14.33
C SER A 89 -5.12 2.30 -13.63
N ASP A 90 -5.85 3.21 -14.29
CA ASP A 90 -6.28 4.51 -13.76
C ASP A 90 -7.70 4.55 -13.18
N TRP A 91 -8.43 3.43 -13.19
CA TRP A 91 -9.70 3.32 -12.48
C TRP A 91 -9.51 3.29 -10.97
N CYS A 92 -10.46 3.93 -10.28
CA CYS A 92 -10.44 4.09 -8.82
C CYS A 92 -10.30 2.76 -8.09
N CYS A 93 -9.46 2.73 -7.06
CA CYS A 93 -9.31 1.59 -6.16
C CYS A 93 -10.39 1.51 -5.07
N GLY A 94 -11.27 2.51 -4.98
CA GLY A 94 -12.34 2.59 -3.97
C GLY A 94 -11.99 3.38 -2.70
N SER A 95 -10.74 3.82 -2.50
CA SER A 95 -10.34 4.55 -1.27
C SER A 95 -10.95 5.95 -1.18
N ALA A 96 -10.56 6.86 -2.09
CA ALA A 96 -10.96 8.26 -2.18
C ALA A 96 -11.11 9.01 -0.82
N GLY A 97 -10.11 8.88 0.06
CA GLY A 97 -10.10 9.57 1.36
C GLY A 97 -11.02 8.88 2.37
N VAL A 98 -12.14 9.52 2.73
CA VAL A 98 -13.17 8.95 3.63
C VAL A 98 -14.26 8.20 2.88
N TYR A 99 -14.21 8.18 1.54
CA TYR A 99 -15.26 7.60 0.71
C TYR A 99 -15.50 6.11 1.01
N ASN A 100 -14.43 5.34 1.22
CA ASN A 100 -14.55 3.94 1.63
C ASN A 100 -15.22 3.73 2.99
N ILE A 101 -15.33 4.75 3.84
CA ILE A 101 -16.05 4.71 5.11
C ILE A 101 -17.51 5.11 4.90
N THR A 102 -17.75 6.17 4.12
CA THR A 102 -19.10 6.73 3.93
C THR A 102 -19.92 6.00 2.87
N ASN A 103 -19.27 5.32 1.93
CA ASN A 103 -19.85 4.64 0.78
C ASN A 103 -19.25 3.24 0.60
N GLN A 104 -19.31 2.43 1.66
CA GLN A 104 -18.66 1.12 1.76
C GLN A 104 -19.00 0.17 0.60
N GLU A 105 -20.28 0.06 0.24
CA GLU A 105 -20.73 -0.88 -0.80
C GLU A 105 -20.08 -0.56 -2.15
N MET A 106 -20.14 0.70 -2.60
CA MET A 106 -19.54 1.12 -3.86
C MET A 106 -18.02 1.03 -3.83
N ALA A 107 -17.39 1.41 -2.71
CA ALA A 107 -15.95 1.28 -2.53
C ALA A 107 -15.48 -0.18 -2.61
N GLN A 108 -16.27 -1.13 -2.07
CA GLN A 108 -15.97 -2.55 -2.14
C GLN A 108 -16.14 -3.09 -3.57
N GLN A 109 -17.17 -2.67 -4.31
CA GLN A 109 -17.35 -3.05 -5.71
C GLN A 109 -16.17 -2.60 -6.58
N LEU A 110 -15.70 -1.35 -6.39
CA LEU A 110 -14.52 -0.83 -7.07
C LEU A 110 -13.25 -1.60 -6.69
N LEU A 111 -13.10 -1.93 -5.40
CA LEU A 111 -11.96 -2.70 -4.92
C LEU A 111 -11.95 -4.11 -5.50
N GLU A 112 -13.06 -4.85 -5.49
CA GLU A 112 -13.13 -6.22 -6.02
C GLU A 112 -12.70 -6.24 -7.49
N ARG A 113 -13.28 -5.36 -8.32
CA ARG A 113 -12.87 -5.19 -9.72
C ARG A 113 -11.37 -4.92 -9.88
N LYS A 114 -10.82 -4.05 -9.02
CA LYS A 114 -9.39 -3.73 -9.05
C LYS A 114 -8.53 -4.94 -8.69
N ILE A 115 -8.91 -5.70 -7.66
CA ILE A 115 -8.19 -6.90 -7.22
C ILE A 115 -8.26 -8.00 -8.27
N GLU A 116 -9.40 -8.19 -8.94
CA GLU A 116 -9.53 -9.14 -10.06
C GLU A 116 -8.54 -8.81 -11.19
N HIS A 117 -8.48 -7.55 -11.63
CA HIS A 117 -7.52 -7.14 -12.66
C HIS A 117 -6.08 -7.28 -12.19
N ILE A 118 -5.78 -6.98 -10.93
CA ILE A 118 -4.45 -7.16 -10.34
C ILE A 118 -4.06 -8.64 -10.32
N ALA A 119 -4.94 -9.53 -9.87
CA ALA A 119 -4.68 -10.97 -9.80
C ALA A 119 -4.40 -11.55 -11.20
N ALA A 120 -5.13 -11.08 -12.21
CA ALA A 120 -4.93 -11.50 -13.60
C ALA A 120 -3.55 -11.13 -14.18
N THR A 121 -2.84 -10.16 -13.58
CA THR A 121 -1.50 -9.79 -14.03
C THR A 121 -0.43 -10.81 -13.64
N GLY A 122 -0.65 -11.58 -12.56
CA GLY A 122 0.37 -12.47 -12.00
C GLY A 122 1.59 -11.76 -11.38
N ALA A 123 1.58 -10.43 -11.25
CA ALA A 123 2.66 -9.69 -10.60
C ALA A 123 2.76 -10.04 -9.11
N SER A 124 3.99 -10.16 -8.61
CA SER A 124 4.27 -10.30 -7.18
C SER A 124 4.17 -8.95 -6.43
N ILE A 125 4.23 -7.83 -7.16
CA ILE A 125 4.19 -6.48 -6.61
C ILE A 125 3.20 -5.60 -7.39
N VAL A 126 2.40 -4.82 -6.66
CA VAL A 126 1.67 -3.66 -7.21
C VAL A 126 2.28 -2.38 -6.67
N ALA A 127 2.72 -1.50 -7.57
CA ALA A 127 3.22 -0.18 -7.21
C ALA A 127 2.16 0.90 -7.45
N THR A 128 2.04 1.88 -6.54
CA THR A 128 1.16 3.04 -6.73
C THR A 128 1.60 4.27 -5.94
N GLY A 129 1.45 5.46 -6.52
CA GLY A 129 1.88 6.74 -5.95
C GLY A 129 0.92 7.36 -4.93
N ASN A 130 0.04 6.58 -4.30
CA ASN A 130 -0.95 7.10 -3.36
C ASN A 130 -1.17 6.16 -2.16
N PRO A 131 -0.95 6.63 -0.92
CA PRO A 131 -1.05 5.78 0.27
C PRO A 131 -2.47 5.23 0.54
N GLY A 132 -3.52 5.99 0.21
CA GLY A 132 -4.90 5.50 0.30
C GLY A 132 -5.15 4.35 -0.67
N CYS A 133 -4.62 4.45 -1.91
CA CYS A 133 -4.65 3.35 -2.86
C CYS A 133 -3.85 2.15 -2.36
N MET A 134 -2.66 2.37 -1.79
CA MET A 134 -1.83 1.31 -1.21
C MET A 134 -2.59 0.55 -0.12
N MET A 135 -3.19 1.26 0.84
CA MET A 135 -3.94 0.65 1.94
C MET A 135 -5.16 -0.12 1.45
N GLN A 136 -5.94 0.47 0.54
CA GLN A 136 -7.17 -0.14 0.01
C GLN A 136 -6.87 -1.40 -0.81
N ILE A 137 -5.86 -1.33 -1.70
CA ILE A 137 -5.44 -2.49 -2.51
C ILE A 137 -4.83 -3.57 -1.62
N ALA A 138 -3.98 -3.21 -0.64
CA ALA A 138 -3.40 -4.18 0.28
C ALA A 138 -4.48 -4.89 1.12
N MET A 139 -5.54 -4.18 1.52
CA MET A 139 -6.69 -4.78 2.18
C MET A 139 -7.39 -5.79 1.26
N GLY A 140 -7.71 -5.40 0.02
CA GLY A 140 -8.39 -6.28 -0.94
C GLY A 140 -7.56 -7.52 -1.31
N ALA A 141 -6.25 -7.35 -1.53
CA ALA A 141 -5.33 -8.45 -1.80
C ALA A 141 -5.31 -9.47 -0.65
N ARG A 142 -5.27 -8.99 0.61
CA ARG A 142 -5.33 -9.86 1.80
C ARG A 142 -6.67 -10.58 1.92
N GLN A 143 -7.79 -9.90 1.67
CA GLN A 143 -9.12 -10.51 1.70
C GLN A 143 -9.25 -11.63 0.66
N ARG A 144 -8.61 -11.46 -0.50
CA ARG A 144 -8.60 -12.45 -1.59
C ARG A 144 -7.53 -13.54 -1.43
N GLY A 145 -6.67 -13.45 -0.41
CA GLY A 145 -5.59 -14.39 -0.16
C GLY A 145 -4.48 -14.33 -1.22
N LEU A 146 -4.24 -13.16 -1.82
CA LEU A 146 -3.15 -12.98 -2.78
C LEU A 146 -1.82 -12.76 -2.06
N GLU A 147 -0.84 -13.59 -2.38
CA GLU A 147 0.54 -13.45 -1.92
C GLU A 147 1.25 -12.36 -2.75
N MET A 148 0.95 -11.09 -2.44
CA MET A 148 1.54 -9.96 -3.14
C MET A 148 1.86 -8.77 -2.24
N SER A 149 2.82 -7.96 -2.65
CA SER A 149 3.20 -6.72 -1.95
C SER A 149 2.63 -5.49 -2.66
N VAL A 150 2.15 -4.52 -1.88
CA VAL A 150 1.72 -3.21 -2.38
C VAL A 150 2.70 -2.15 -1.89
N VAL A 151 3.36 -1.46 -2.81
CA VAL A 151 4.47 -0.55 -2.50
C VAL A 151 4.32 0.80 -3.19
N HIS A 152 5.04 1.80 -2.68
CA HIS A 152 5.25 3.05 -3.40
C HIS A 152 6.39 2.87 -4.42
N PRO A 153 6.34 3.47 -5.63
CA PRO A 153 7.43 3.37 -6.62
C PRO A 153 8.81 3.76 -6.08
N ILE A 154 8.85 4.74 -5.18
CA ILE A 154 10.10 5.17 -4.54
C ILE A 154 10.74 4.07 -3.69
N GLN A 155 9.97 3.14 -3.12
CA GLN A 155 10.54 2.01 -2.38
C GLN A 155 11.29 1.05 -3.31
N LEU A 156 10.88 0.95 -4.58
CA LEU A 156 11.59 0.12 -5.57
C LEU A 156 12.89 0.81 -6.03
N LEU A 157 12.87 2.14 -6.19
CA LEU A 157 14.10 2.91 -6.44
C LEU A 157 15.08 2.82 -5.27
N ASP A 158 14.58 2.94 -4.03
CA ASP A 158 15.34 2.79 -2.79
C ASP A 158 16.01 1.41 -2.72
N GLN A 159 15.25 0.33 -2.99
CA GLN A 159 15.80 -1.03 -3.09
C GLN A 159 16.89 -1.15 -4.15
N ALA A 160 16.71 -0.52 -5.32
CA ALA A 160 17.71 -0.55 -6.38
C ALA A 160 19.01 0.14 -5.96
N TYR A 161 18.94 1.26 -5.25
CA TYR A 161 20.14 1.94 -4.74
C TYR A 161 20.80 1.20 -3.58
N LEU A 162 20.02 0.53 -2.71
CA LEU A 162 20.56 -0.35 -1.68
C LEU A 162 21.27 -1.57 -2.29
N ALA A 163 20.71 -2.15 -3.36
CA ALA A 163 21.30 -3.28 -4.07
C ALA A 163 22.61 -2.92 -4.79
N ALA A 164 22.81 -1.64 -5.13
CA ALA A 164 24.08 -1.12 -5.63
C ALA A 164 25.04 -0.65 -4.52
N GLU A 165 24.68 -0.86 -3.25
CA GLU A 165 25.49 -0.46 -2.09
C GLU A 165 25.84 1.05 -2.06
N LEU A 166 24.98 1.91 -2.64
CA LEU A 166 25.27 3.35 -2.74
C LEU A 166 25.17 4.10 -1.41
N TYR A 167 24.44 3.55 -0.44
CA TYR A 167 24.35 4.05 0.92
C TYR A 167 23.93 2.92 1.86
N SER A 168 24.16 3.12 3.16
CA SER A 168 23.61 2.26 4.20
C SER A 168 22.30 2.87 4.72
N PRO A 169 21.23 2.08 4.89
CA PRO A 169 20.01 2.60 5.46
C PRO A 169 20.29 3.06 6.90
N PRO A 170 19.64 4.14 7.37
CA PRO A 170 19.73 4.50 8.78
C PRO A 170 19.31 3.29 9.61
N ALA A 171 20.01 3.04 10.73
CA ALA A 171 19.69 1.93 11.63
C ALA A 171 18.18 1.95 11.90
N GLN A 172 17.47 0.93 11.40
CA GLN A 172 16.03 0.84 11.60
C GLN A 172 15.78 0.84 13.10
N ASP A 173 14.76 1.57 13.57
CA ASP A 173 14.35 1.48 14.97
C ASP A 173 13.78 0.07 15.21
N VAL A 174 14.68 -0.84 15.59
CA VAL A 174 14.45 -2.26 15.85
C VAL A 174 13.33 -2.44 16.89
N SER A 175 13.01 -1.40 17.66
CA SER A 175 11.94 -1.40 18.65
C SER A 175 10.55 -1.68 18.04
N VAL A 176 10.27 -1.22 16.81
CA VAL A 176 8.97 -1.44 16.16
C VAL A 176 8.84 -2.89 15.66
N GLN A 177 9.91 -3.44 15.07
CA GLN A 177 9.98 -4.82 14.61
C GLN A 177 9.91 -5.80 15.80
N GLN A 178 10.65 -5.52 16.89
CA GLN A 178 10.61 -6.30 18.13
C GLN A 178 9.24 -6.24 18.83
N LYS A 179 8.58 -5.08 18.84
CA LYS A 179 7.21 -4.97 19.39
C LYS A 179 6.23 -5.85 18.63
N ARG A 180 6.32 -5.91 17.28
CA ARG A 180 5.49 -6.79 16.44
C ARG A 180 5.76 -8.28 16.70
N GLN A 181 7.04 -8.69 16.78
CA GLN A 181 7.40 -10.08 17.12
C GLN A 181 6.93 -10.49 18.52
N ARG A 182 7.09 -9.61 19.53
CA ARG A 182 6.62 -9.87 20.89
C ARG A 182 5.09 -10.00 20.94
N ALA A 183 4.36 -9.11 20.26
CA ALA A 183 2.91 -9.20 20.18
C ALA A 183 2.45 -10.52 19.54
N LEU A 184 3.09 -10.94 18.43
CA LEU A 184 2.80 -12.20 17.76
C LEU A 184 3.04 -13.42 18.67
N LEU A 185 4.18 -13.45 19.36
CA LEU A 185 4.50 -14.53 20.31
C LEU A 185 3.51 -14.59 21.47
N ILE A 186 3.12 -13.44 22.04
CA ILE A 186 2.12 -13.37 23.10
C ILE A 186 0.78 -13.91 22.60
N SER A 187 0.33 -13.54 21.40
CA SER A 187 -0.93 -14.02 20.81
C SER A 187 -0.92 -15.54 20.59
N ILE A 188 0.19 -16.12 20.13
CA ILE A 188 0.34 -17.57 19.96
C ILE A 188 0.25 -18.29 21.31
N VAL A 189 0.97 -17.79 22.33
CA VAL A 189 0.94 -18.37 23.67
C VAL A 189 -0.46 -18.29 24.29
N LEU A 190 -1.15 -17.16 24.14
CA LEU A 190 -2.51 -16.99 24.64
C LEU A 190 -3.48 -17.98 23.98
N ALA A 191 -3.38 -18.15 22.66
CA ALA A 191 -4.20 -19.10 21.91
C ALA A 191 -3.99 -20.55 22.37
N LEU A 192 -2.73 -20.96 22.62
CA LEU A 192 -2.40 -22.28 23.15
C LEU A 192 -2.94 -22.50 24.57
N LEU A 193 -2.82 -21.49 25.45
CA LEU A 193 -3.35 -21.56 26.82
C LEU A 193 -4.87 -21.66 26.83
N VAL A 194 -5.56 -20.87 26.01
CA VAL A 194 -7.02 -20.93 25.87
C VAL A 194 -7.45 -22.28 25.29
N GLY A 195 -6.77 -22.78 24.26
CA GLY A 195 -7.04 -24.09 23.67
C GLY A 195 -6.90 -25.23 24.67
N THR A 196 -5.82 -25.24 25.46
CA THR A 196 -5.59 -26.25 26.51
C THR A 196 -6.61 -26.19 27.64
N LEU A 197 -7.02 -24.98 28.07
CA LEU A 197 -8.11 -24.79 29.05
C LEU A 197 -9.46 -25.31 28.55
N LEU A 198 -9.81 -25.03 27.28
CA LEU A 198 -11.06 -25.48 26.66
C LEU A 198 -11.09 -27.00 26.49
N LEU A 199 -10.00 -27.60 26.02
CA LEU A 199 -9.84 -29.06 25.93
C LEU A 199 -9.91 -29.73 27.31
N GLY A 200 -9.31 -29.11 28.34
CA GLY A 200 -9.41 -29.55 29.73
C GLY A 200 -10.84 -29.51 30.28
N ARG A 201 -11.60 -28.44 29.97
CA ARG A 201 -13.02 -28.31 30.34
C ARG A 201 -13.90 -29.34 29.62
N GLN A 202 -13.70 -29.57 28.32
CA GLN A 202 -14.43 -30.60 27.57
C GLN A 202 -14.16 -32.00 28.12
N ARG A 203 -12.90 -32.33 28.46
CA ARG A 203 -12.55 -33.63 29.07
C ARG A 203 -13.24 -33.82 30.44
N ARG A 204 -13.24 -32.80 31.30
CA ARG A 204 -13.94 -32.84 32.61
C ARG A 204 -15.47 -32.92 32.47
N GLY A 205 -16.05 -32.29 31.45
CA GLY A 205 -17.48 -32.42 31.14
C GLY A 205 -17.86 -33.83 30.68
N ARG A 206 -17.04 -34.43 29.80
CA ARG A 206 -17.21 -35.81 29.32
C ARG A 206 -17.10 -36.85 30.45
N THR A 207 -16.12 -36.72 31.35
CA THR A 207 -15.97 -37.65 32.48
C THR A 207 -17.13 -37.57 33.47
N LYS A 208 -17.66 -36.37 33.75
CA LYS A 208 -18.88 -36.22 34.57
C LYS A 208 -20.12 -36.83 33.91
N SER A 209 -20.30 -36.65 32.60
CA SER A 209 -21.41 -37.25 31.85
C SER A 209 -21.36 -38.79 31.83
N LEU A 210 -20.17 -39.36 31.64
CA LEU A 210 -19.93 -40.82 31.71
C LEU A 210 -20.15 -41.39 33.12
N ALA A 211 -19.77 -40.64 34.16
CA ALA A 211 -20.01 -41.04 35.55
C ALA A 211 -21.51 -41.01 35.95
N LEU A 212 -22.28 -40.04 35.43
CA LEU A 212 -23.74 -40.00 35.66
C LEU A 212 -24.48 -41.13 34.93
N LYS A 213 -24.04 -41.54 33.74
CA LYS A 213 -24.65 -42.65 32.98
C LYS A 213 -24.41 -44.03 33.59
N ARG A 214 -23.42 -44.21 34.48
CA ARG A 214 -23.15 -45.46 35.21
C ARG A 214 -23.91 -45.59 36.54
N LYS A 215 -24.59 -44.53 36.98
CA LYS A 215 -25.37 -44.49 38.23
C LYS A 215 -26.89 -44.61 38.01
N LYS A 216 -27.33 -44.78 36.77
CA LYS A 216 -28.67 -45.23 36.39
C LYS A 216 -28.56 -46.62 35.81
#